data_AF-A0A7S4VMN3-F1
#
_entry.id   AF-A0A7S4VMN3-F1
#
_cell.length_a   1.000
_cell.length_b   1.000
_cell.length_c   1.000
_cell.angle_alpha   90.00
_cell.angle_beta   90.00
_cell.angle_gamma   90.00
#
_symmetry.space_group_name_H-M   'P 1'
#
loop_
_entity.id
_entity.type
_entity.pdbx_description
1 polymer ?
#
loop_
_entity_poly.entity_id
_entity_poly.type
_entity_poly.pdbx_seq_one_letter_code
_entity_poly.pdbx_strand_id
1 'polypeptide(L)'
;MAVEKKLDITLPGPFDYVMYLLEGCYGECGWIAYAYVNDWNTVYQGKKYAAVGVQMHELGHNFNLAHSGGIDGNNYTDYTGMMGNPLFEDEIGKMCFNAAKNWQISWYGGVGDESMYKVKVDPQETPLSSFTLVGIGEFDKNTNDKHPVVVKIETGTNKDYFIGFNRAVGPNAQNVEADNEVTIVQVNGGNGLDYGQSYLKAHLLSDEVYTENNFANTGEPLSIKVNSIDLSTEPATAGINIMFGSDLHECRIDSDCFDDGV
;
A
#
# COMPACT_ATOMS: atom_id res chain seq x y z
N MET A 1 19.98 -30.53 -7.49
CA MET A 1 20.50 -31.68 -8.29
C MET A 1 21.56 -31.32 -9.34
N ALA A 2 21.30 -30.49 -10.37
CA ALA A 2 22.29 -30.28 -11.45
C ALA A 2 23.55 -29.51 -10.99
N VAL A 3 23.39 -28.46 -10.18
CA VAL A 3 24.49 -27.66 -9.62
C VAL A 3 25.30 -28.46 -8.60
N GLU A 4 24.63 -29.12 -7.65
CA GLU A 4 25.26 -30.00 -6.65
C GLU A 4 26.12 -31.09 -7.28
N LYS A 5 25.59 -31.78 -8.30
CA LYS A 5 26.33 -32.80 -9.04
C LYS A 5 27.55 -32.24 -9.78
N LYS A 6 27.48 -30.98 -10.24
CA LYS A 6 28.57 -30.33 -10.97
C LYS A 6 29.66 -29.78 -10.04
N LEU A 7 29.28 -29.36 -8.84
CA LEU A 7 30.17 -28.75 -7.86
C LEU A 7 30.65 -29.72 -6.78
N ASP A 8 30.10 -30.94 -6.73
CA ASP A 8 30.37 -31.96 -5.71
C ASP A 8 30.17 -31.44 -4.28
N ILE A 9 29.11 -30.63 -4.11
CA ILE A 9 28.68 -30.10 -2.83
C ILE A 9 27.20 -30.41 -2.63
N THR A 10 26.80 -30.57 -1.38
CA THR A 10 25.40 -30.44 -0.98
C THR A 10 25.11 -28.96 -0.83
N LEU A 11 24.14 -28.45 -1.59
CA LEU A 11 23.71 -27.07 -1.37
C LEU A 11 22.83 -27.06 -0.11
N PRO A 12 22.96 -26.04 0.75
CA PRO A 12 21.97 -25.84 1.81
C PRO A 12 20.58 -25.63 1.19
N GLY A 13 19.53 -26.01 1.91
CA GLY A 13 18.15 -25.89 1.44
C GLY A 13 17.22 -26.99 2.01
N PRO A 14 15.93 -26.99 1.62
CA PRO A 14 15.30 -26.10 0.64
C PRO A 14 15.27 -24.62 1.07
N PHE A 15 15.26 -23.70 0.10
CA PHE A 15 15.11 -22.27 0.33
C PHE A 15 13.86 -21.76 -0.38
N ASP A 16 13.10 -20.90 0.29
CA ASP A 16 11.91 -20.26 -0.29
C ASP A 16 12.27 -19.02 -1.13
N TYR A 17 13.44 -18.44 -0.89
CA TYR A 17 13.94 -17.25 -1.58
C TYR A 17 15.45 -17.31 -1.82
N VAL A 18 15.91 -16.87 -2.99
CA VAL A 18 17.34 -16.85 -3.36
C VAL A 18 17.74 -15.53 -3.99
N MET A 19 18.83 -14.96 -3.47
CA MET A 19 19.47 -13.76 -4.00
C MET A 19 20.68 -14.14 -4.85
N TYR A 20 20.72 -13.66 -6.09
CA TYR A 20 21.89 -13.72 -6.95
C TYR A 20 22.64 -12.38 -6.90
N LEU A 21 23.93 -12.42 -6.57
CA LEU A 21 24.77 -11.24 -6.48
C LEU A 21 25.75 -11.25 -7.64
N LEU A 22 25.60 -10.31 -8.56
CA LEU A 22 26.49 -10.14 -9.71
C LEU A 22 27.44 -8.97 -9.45
N GLU A 23 28.73 -9.16 -9.73
CA GLU A 23 29.71 -8.06 -9.65
C GLU A 23 29.35 -6.91 -10.60
N GLY A 24 28.85 -7.25 -11.78
CA GLY A 24 28.37 -6.32 -12.79
C GLY A 24 27.94 -7.04 -14.07
N CYS A 25 27.46 -6.30 -15.06
CA CYS A 25 27.25 -6.84 -16.40
C CYS A 25 28.51 -6.73 -17.26
N TYR A 26 28.64 -7.63 -18.22
CA TYR A 26 29.55 -7.46 -19.36
C TYR A 26 28.97 -6.40 -20.32
N GLY A 27 28.91 -5.13 -19.89
CA GLY A 27 28.29 -4.01 -20.59
C GLY A 27 27.41 -3.13 -19.69
N GLU A 28 26.55 -2.30 -20.28
CA GLU A 28 25.53 -1.54 -19.53
C GLU A 28 24.32 -2.43 -19.24
N CYS A 29 23.95 -2.57 -17.95
CA CYS A 29 22.81 -3.39 -17.54
C CYS A 29 21.46 -2.70 -17.81
N GLY A 30 21.38 -1.38 -17.59
CA GLY A 30 20.10 -0.64 -17.59
C GLY A 30 19.20 -0.91 -16.37
N TRP A 31 19.67 -1.68 -15.39
CA TRP A 31 18.98 -2.03 -14.14
C TRP A 31 20.01 -2.15 -13.02
N ILE A 32 19.55 -2.01 -11.77
CA ILE A 32 20.39 -2.14 -10.56
C ILE A 32 20.06 -3.39 -9.74
N ALA A 33 18.83 -3.89 -9.90
CA ALA A 33 18.35 -5.21 -9.51
C ALA A 33 17.17 -5.59 -10.42
N TYR A 34 16.77 -6.86 -10.40
CA TYR A 34 15.50 -7.31 -10.98
C TYR A 34 15.04 -8.62 -10.32
N ALA A 35 13.73 -8.82 -10.27
CA ALA A 35 13.09 -10.05 -9.84
C ALA A 35 12.12 -10.57 -10.90
N TYR A 36 11.93 -11.89 -10.91
CA TYR A 36 10.82 -12.48 -11.65
C TYR A 36 9.52 -12.30 -10.85
N VAL A 37 8.44 -12.01 -11.57
CA VAL A 37 7.12 -11.79 -10.97
C VAL A 37 6.56 -13.12 -10.49
N ASN A 38 6.08 -13.15 -9.24
CA ASN A 38 5.52 -14.36 -8.61
C ASN A 38 6.48 -15.57 -8.66
N ASP A 39 7.73 -15.32 -8.28
CA ASP A 39 8.83 -16.29 -8.37
C ASP A 39 9.70 -16.23 -7.10
N TRP A 40 10.66 -17.14 -6.94
CA TRP A 40 11.45 -17.31 -5.72
C TRP A 40 12.79 -16.58 -5.72
N ASN A 41 13.13 -15.82 -6.77
CA ASN A 41 14.47 -15.25 -6.88
C ASN A 41 14.54 -13.78 -7.31
N THR A 42 15.63 -13.15 -6.87
CA THR A 42 16.05 -11.80 -7.27
C THR A 42 17.51 -11.79 -7.67
N VAL A 43 17.87 -10.90 -8.59
CA VAL A 43 19.25 -10.64 -9.02
C VAL A 43 19.61 -9.20 -8.70
N TYR A 44 20.76 -8.99 -8.05
CA TYR A 44 21.29 -7.69 -7.66
C TYR A 44 22.62 -7.42 -8.35
N GLN A 45 22.87 -6.16 -8.70
CA GLN A 45 24.14 -5.70 -9.25
C GLN A 45 25.00 -5.00 -8.19
N GLY A 46 26.29 -5.34 -8.15
CA GLY A 46 27.28 -4.66 -7.32
C GLY A 46 26.91 -4.71 -5.85
N LYS A 47 26.80 -3.54 -5.20
CA LYS A 47 26.45 -3.42 -3.77
C LYS A 47 24.95 -3.24 -3.51
N LYS A 48 24.11 -3.31 -4.53
CA LYS A 48 22.67 -3.01 -4.38
C LYS A 48 21.90 -4.03 -3.56
N TYR A 49 22.47 -5.23 -3.37
CA TYR A 49 21.95 -6.20 -2.41
C TYR A 49 21.93 -5.70 -0.96
N ALA A 50 22.72 -4.68 -0.60
CA ALA A 50 22.76 -4.13 0.75
C ALA A 50 21.66 -3.08 0.99
N ALA A 51 21.12 -2.47 -0.05
CA ALA A 51 20.08 -1.45 0.09
C ALA A 51 18.72 -2.10 0.38
N VAL A 52 18.20 -1.91 1.60
CA VAL A 52 16.94 -2.54 2.05
C VAL A 52 15.76 -2.14 1.17
N GLY A 53 15.68 -0.88 0.74
CA GLY A 53 14.64 -0.43 -0.18
C GLY A 53 14.66 -1.16 -1.52
N VAL A 54 15.85 -1.43 -2.07
CA VAL A 54 15.99 -2.25 -3.30
C VAL A 54 15.56 -3.70 -3.00
N GLN A 55 16.01 -4.27 -1.89
CA GLN A 55 15.64 -5.64 -1.53
C GLN A 55 14.12 -5.83 -1.43
N MET A 56 13.45 -4.94 -0.71
CA MET A 56 12.00 -5.01 -0.50
C MET A 56 11.20 -4.71 -1.78
N HIS A 57 11.69 -3.84 -2.65
CA HIS A 57 11.09 -3.60 -3.96
C HIS A 57 11.07 -4.88 -4.81
N GLU A 58 12.22 -5.55 -4.91
CA GLU A 58 12.33 -6.76 -5.72
C GLU A 58 11.60 -7.96 -5.10
N LEU A 59 11.62 -8.08 -3.77
CA LEU A 59 10.77 -9.03 -3.07
C LEU A 59 9.28 -8.77 -3.34
N GLY A 60 8.89 -7.50 -3.49
CA GLY A 60 7.54 -7.13 -3.91
C GLY A 60 7.17 -7.76 -5.25
N HIS A 61 8.06 -7.76 -6.24
CA HIS A 61 7.82 -8.48 -7.51
C HIS A 61 7.68 -9.99 -7.31
N ASN A 62 8.51 -10.60 -6.46
CA ASN A 62 8.37 -12.01 -6.09
C ASN A 62 7.01 -12.30 -5.42
N PHE A 63 6.43 -11.32 -4.72
CA PHE A 63 5.07 -11.39 -4.16
C PHE A 63 3.96 -10.95 -5.13
N ASN A 64 4.25 -10.91 -6.43
CA ASN A 64 3.30 -10.53 -7.48
C ASN A 64 2.85 -9.06 -7.45
N LEU A 65 3.64 -8.16 -6.84
CA LEU A 65 3.35 -6.73 -6.79
C LEU A 65 3.95 -6.02 -8.00
N ALA A 66 3.14 -5.25 -8.73
CA ALA A 66 3.62 -4.35 -9.78
C ALA A 66 3.99 -2.98 -9.21
N HIS A 67 4.60 -2.14 -10.03
CA HIS A 67 5.00 -0.78 -9.63
C HIS A 67 3.83 0.10 -9.19
N SER A 68 4.17 1.13 -8.40
CA SER A 68 3.27 2.20 -7.99
C SER A 68 3.68 3.53 -8.63
N GLY A 69 2.69 4.31 -9.05
CA GLY A 69 2.83 5.62 -9.66
C GLY A 69 2.26 6.73 -8.79
N GLY A 70 2.75 7.94 -8.96
CA GLY A 70 2.37 9.10 -8.16
C GLY A 70 1.08 9.76 -8.64
N ILE A 71 0.72 10.86 -7.96
CA ILE A 71 -0.43 11.71 -8.31
C ILE A 71 -0.28 12.29 -9.73
N ASP A 72 0.95 12.43 -10.23
CA ASP A 72 1.26 12.89 -11.57
C ASP A 72 0.95 11.85 -12.67
N GLY A 73 0.55 10.63 -12.30
CA GLY A 73 0.23 9.53 -13.21
C GLY A 73 1.44 8.85 -13.85
N ASN A 74 2.66 9.23 -13.47
CA ASN A 74 3.87 8.57 -13.95
C ASN A 74 4.15 7.28 -13.16
N ASN A 75 4.91 6.37 -13.76
CA ASN A 75 5.38 5.18 -13.06
C ASN A 75 6.55 5.56 -12.13
N TYR A 76 6.66 4.90 -10.98
CA TYR A 76 7.73 5.13 -9.99
C TYR A 76 7.77 6.56 -9.43
N THR A 77 6.63 7.23 -9.37
CA THR A 77 6.51 8.56 -8.76
C THR A 77 5.67 8.53 -7.49
N ASP A 78 5.30 7.34 -7.01
CA ASP A 78 4.77 7.12 -5.66
C ASP A 78 5.94 7.01 -4.68
N TYR A 79 6.06 7.95 -3.75
CA TYR A 79 7.09 7.91 -2.70
C TYR A 79 6.51 7.51 -1.33
N THR A 80 5.26 7.04 -1.31
CA THR A 80 4.56 6.57 -0.10
C THR A 80 4.80 5.10 0.21
N GLY A 81 5.48 4.36 -0.67
CA GLY A 81 5.77 2.95 -0.43
C GLY A 81 6.77 2.29 -1.37
N MET A 82 7.14 1.06 -1.00
CA MET A 82 8.27 0.33 -1.60
C MET A 82 8.16 0.05 -3.10
N MET A 83 6.95 -0.11 -3.65
CA MET A 83 6.77 -0.42 -5.08
C MET A 83 6.78 0.81 -5.99
N GLY A 84 6.91 2.01 -5.44
CA GLY A 84 7.14 3.22 -6.21
C GLY A 84 8.63 3.49 -6.35
N ASN A 85 9.12 4.54 -5.70
CA ASN A 85 10.53 4.93 -5.74
C ASN A 85 11.14 5.00 -4.34
N PRO A 86 11.53 3.85 -3.76
CA PRO A 86 12.05 3.79 -2.41
C PRO A 86 13.48 4.34 -2.32
N LEU A 87 13.94 4.58 -1.09
CA LEU A 87 15.33 4.96 -0.84
C LEU A 87 16.29 3.80 -1.17
N PHE A 88 17.36 4.09 -1.94
CA PHE A 88 18.26 3.07 -2.52
C PHE A 88 19.68 3.04 -1.92
N GLU A 89 19.83 3.49 -0.68
CA GLU A 89 21.12 3.48 0.03
C GLU A 89 21.13 2.42 1.15
N ASP A 90 22.34 2.14 1.65
CA ASP A 90 22.57 1.20 2.74
C ASP A 90 22.05 1.76 4.07
N GLU A 91 21.53 0.91 4.95
CA GLU A 91 20.98 1.26 6.28
C GLU A 91 19.82 2.30 6.28
N ILE A 92 19.24 2.60 5.10
CA ILE A 92 18.03 3.39 4.95
C ILE A 92 16.99 2.64 4.10
N GLY A 93 15.76 3.16 4.07
CA GLY A 93 14.64 2.55 3.36
C GLY A 93 13.69 1.79 4.27
N LYS A 94 13.50 2.23 5.52
CA LYS A 94 12.36 1.84 6.36
C LYS A 94 11.07 2.43 5.79
N MET A 95 10.54 1.78 4.77
CA MET A 95 9.29 2.10 4.10
C MET A 95 8.43 0.85 4.01
N CYS A 96 7.14 0.98 4.23
CA CYS A 96 6.19 -0.11 4.01
C CYS A 96 5.73 -0.14 2.56
N PHE A 97 4.99 -1.20 2.19
CA PHE A 97 4.19 -1.17 0.98
C PHE A 97 3.01 -0.19 1.16
N ASN A 98 2.49 0.38 0.07
CA ASN A 98 1.30 1.25 0.13
C ASN A 98 0.00 0.43 0.38
N ALA A 99 -1.12 1.12 0.60
CA ALA A 99 -2.39 0.49 0.95
C ALA A 99 -2.85 -0.60 -0.04
N ALA A 100 -2.74 -0.35 -1.35
CA ALA A 100 -3.12 -1.32 -2.38
C ALA A 100 -2.25 -2.59 -2.34
N LYS A 101 -0.94 -2.44 -2.12
CA LYS A 101 -0.03 -3.58 -2.02
C LYS A 101 -0.21 -4.35 -0.71
N ASN A 102 -0.47 -3.67 0.40
CA ASN A 102 -0.82 -4.30 1.68
C ASN A 102 -2.11 -5.12 1.59
N TRP A 103 -3.09 -4.69 0.77
CA TRP A 103 -4.28 -5.49 0.50
C TRP A 103 -3.94 -6.80 -0.21
N GLN A 104 -3.09 -6.73 -1.22
CA GLN A 104 -2.72 -7.86 -2.07
C GLN A 104 -1.97 -8.97 -1.30
N ILE A 105 -1.04 -8.60 -0.42
CA ILE A 105 -0.19 -9.57 0.31
C ILE A 105 -0.86 -10.15 1.55
N SER A 106 -0.48 -11.36 1.96
CA SER A 106 -1.08 -12.09 3.09
C SER A 106 -0.55 -11.72 4.49
N TRP A 107 0.04 -10.53 4.65
CA TRP A 107 0.65 -10.15 5.94
C TRP A 107 -0.39 -9.78 7.01
N TYR A 108 -1.58 -9.36 6.60
CA TYR A 108 -2.64 -8.90 7.48
C TYR A 108 -3.91 -9.77 7.40
N GLY A 109 -3.74 -11.06 7.09
CA GLY A 109 -4.82 -12.01 6.72
C GLY A 109 -4.44 -12.78 5.46
N GLY A 110 -5.28 -13.66 4.92
CA GLY A 110 -5.00 -14.29 3.62
C GLY A 110 -4.85 -13.28 2.46
N VAL A 111 -4.40 -13.76 1.31
CA VAL A 111 -4.32 -12.94 0.08
C VAL A 111 -5.72 -12.50 -0.31
N GLY A 112 -5.97 -11.19 -0.37
CA GLY A 112 -7.28 -10.65 -0.72
C GLY A 112 -8.41 -10.93 0.27
N ASP A 113 -8.14 -11.59 1.39
CA ASP A 113 -9.15 -11.94 2.38
C ASP A 113 -9.45 -10.76 3.29
N GLU A 114 -10.74 -10.51 3.50
CA GLU A 114 -11.19 -9.61 4.55
C GLU A 114 -10.74 -10.14 5.92
N SER A 115 -10.30 -9.22 6.76
CA SER A 115 -9.84 -9.51 8.11
C SER A 115 -10.08 -8.29 8.99
N MET A 116 -9.75 -8.38 10.29
CA MET A 116 -9.79 -7.18 11.15
C MET A 116 -8.87 -6.05 10.67
N TYR A 117 -7.86 -6.36 9.85
CA TYR A 117 -6.92 -5.37 9.30
C TYR A 117 -7.25 -4.96 7.87
N LYS A 118 -8.10 -5.72 7.17
CA LYS A 118 -8.47 -5.54 5.77
C LYS A 118 -9.99 -5.52 5.66
N VAL A 119 -10.55 -4.33 5.53
CA VAL A 119 -12.01 -4.15 5.43
C VAL A 119 -12.37 -3.73 4.02
N LYS A 120 -13.46 -4.28 3.49
CA LYS A 120 -14.03 -3.91 2.19
C LYS A 120 -15.33 -3.14 2.38
N VAL A 121 -15.55 -2.12 1.55
CA VAL A 121 -16.82 -1.39 1.47
C VAL A 121 -17.23 -1.25 0.01
N ASP A 122 -18.52 -1.40 -0.27
CA ASP A 122 -19.13 -0.95 -1.52
C ASP A 122 -19.98 0.30 -1.22
N PRO A 123 -19.54 1.50 -1.63
CA PRO A 123 -20.29 2.73 -1.37
C PRO A 123 -21.64 2.80 -2.08
N GLN A 124 -21.87 2.03 -3.14
CA GLN A 124 -23.17 1.98 -3.82
C GLN A 124 -24.21 1.19 -2.99
N GLU A 125 -23.74 0.25 -2.16
CA GLU A 125 -24.60 -0.49 -1.22
C GLU A 125 -24.68 0.20 0.15
N THR A 126 -23.57 0.81 0.60
CA THR A 126 -23.46 1.53 1.87
C THR A 126 -22.93 2.95 1.63
N PRO A 127 -23.81 3.92 1.30
CA PRO A 127 -23.41 5.27 0.87
C PRO A 127 -22.64 6.09 1.90
N LEU A 128 -22.75 5.76 3.19
CA LEU A 128 -22.00 6.38 4.26
C LEU A 128 -21.31 5.31 5.11
N SER A 129 -19.99 5.37 5.21
CA SER A 129 -19.19 4.47 6.06
C SER A 129 -18.13 5.28 6.81
N SER A 130 -17.85 4.87 8.05
CA SER A 130 -16.85 5.53 8.91
C SER A 130 -15.89 4.48 9.47
N PHE A 131 -14.59 4.81 9.48
CA PHE A 131 -13.55 3.92 10.00
C PHE A 131 -12.52 4.69 10.80
N THR A 132 -11.99 4.04 11.84
CA THR A 132 -10.73 4.46 12.48
C THR A 132 -9.63 3.53 11.98
N LEU A 133 -8.66 4.08 11.25
CA LEU A 133 -7.52 3.36 10.72
C LEU A 133 -6.40 3.28 11.77
N VAL A 134 -5.63 2.19 11.74
CA VAL A 134 -4.34 2.11 12.43
C VAL A 134 -3.19 2.34 11.46
N GLY A 135 -2.15 3.04 11.92
CA GLY A 135 -0.97 3.33 11.14
C GLY A 135 -0.19 2.08 10.75
N ILE A 136 0.22 1.98 9.48
CA ILE A 136 0.98 0.82 8.97
C ILE A 136 2.26 0.54 9.77
N GLY A 137 2.96 1.59 10.23
CA GLY A 137 4.17 1.48 11.03
C GLY A 137 3.95 0.96 12.46
N GLU A 138 2.71 0.79 12.90
CA GLU A 138 2.32 0.39 14.27
C GLU A 138 1.22 -0.67 14.29
N PHE A 139 1.01 -1.35 13.16
CA PHE A 139 -0.10 -2.32 13.02
C PHE A 139 -0.04 -3.43 14.08
N ASP A 140 1.16 -3.81 14.53
CA ASP A 140 1.42 -4.85 15.53
C ASP A 140 0.95 -4.45 16.93
N LYS A 141 0.75 -3.15 17.16
CA LYS A 141 0.24 -2.59 18.43
C LYS A 141 -1.30 -2.51 18.47
N ASN A 142 -1.98 -2.83 17.36
CA ASN A 142 -3.44 -2.85 17.22
C ASN A 142 -4.11 -4.06 17.91
N THR A 143 -3.77 -4.30 19.18
CA THR A 143 -4.11 -5.54 19.90
C THR A 143 -5.52 -5.54 20.50
N ASN A 144 -6.10 -4.37 20.76
CA ASN A 144 -7.36 -4.23 21.50
C ASN A 144 -8.53 -3.70 20.64
N ASP A 145 -8.26 -2.76 19.74
CA ASP A 145 -9.32 -1.96 19.10
C ASP A 145 -9.73 -2.46 17.71
N LYS A 146 -8.96 -3.41 17.13
CA LYS A 146 -9.24 -4.09 15.86
C LYS A 146 -9.50 -3.13 14.69
N HIS A 147 -8.73 -2.04 14.63
CA HIS A 147 -8.83 -1.05 13.58
C HIS A 147 -8.25 -1.57 12.25
N PRO A 148 -8.87 -1.31 11.08
CA PRO A 148 -8.28 -1.68 9.80
C PRO A 148 -6.95 -0.94 9.53
N VAL A 149 -6.02 -1.65 8.90
CA VAL A 149 -4.80 -1.08 8.31
C VAL A 149 -5.10 -0.60 6.89
N VAL A 150 -5.98 -1.32 6.19
CA VAL A 150 -6.41 -1.01 4.83
C VAL A 150 -7.93 -1.10 4.73
N VAL A 151 -8.53 -0.08 4.13
CA VAL A 151 -9.92 -0.10 3.68
C VAL A 151 -9.94 -0.12 2.16
N LYS A 152 -10.52 -1.16 1.57
CA LYS A 152 -10.79 -1.28 0.13
C LYS A 152 -12.17 -0.71 -0.20
N ILE A 153 -12.24 0.14 -1.21
CA ILE A 153 -13.48 0.65 -1.79
C ILE A 153 -13.72 -0.04 -3.13
N GLU A 154 -14.79 -0.84 -3.18
CA GLU A 154 -15.26 -1.50 -4.39
C GLU A 154 -15.86 -0.48 -5.36
N THR A 155 -15.46 -0.61 -6.62
CA THR A 155 -15.99 0.20 -7.72
C THR A 155 -17.01 -0.56 -8.56
N GLY A 156 -17.19 -1.86 -8.33
CA GLY A 156 -17.89 -2.75 -9.27
C GLY A 156 -17.16 -2.92 -10.61
N THR A 157 -15.93 -2.41 -10.73
CA THR A 157 -15.05 -2.56 -11.90
C THR A 157 -13.80 -3.34 -11.53
N ASN A 158 -12.71 -3.24 -12.31
CA ASN A 158 -11.41 -3.80 -11.96
C ASN A 158 -10.43 -2.77 -11.34
N LYS A 159 -10.90 -1.56 -10.99
CA LYS A 159 -10.09 -0.39 -10.59
C LYS A 159 -10.44 0.17 -9.22
N ASP A 160 -10.42 -0.70 -8.23
CA ASP A 160 -10.75 -0.34 -6.84
C ASP A 160 -9.76 0.63 -6.18
N TYR A 161 -10.25 1.30 -5.13
CA TYR A 161 -9.45 2.20 -4.31
C TYR A 161 -9.09 1.55 -2.97
N PHE A 162 -7.99 2.00 -2.38
CA PHE A 162 -7.45 1.51 -1.13
C PHE A 162 -7.00 2.70 -0.29
N ILE A 163 -7.49 2.75 0.93
CA ILE A 163 -7.17 3.79 1.91
C ILE A 163 -6.29 3.18 2.99
N GLY A 164 -5.21 3.87 3.37
CA GLY A 164 -4.37 3.50 4.50
C GLY A 164 -3.81 4.70 5.24
N PHE A 165 -3.45 4.53 6.50
CA PHE A 165 -2.78 5.57 7.29
C PHE A 165 -1.26 5.37 7.25
N ASN A 166 -0.56 6.26 6.54
CA ASN A 166 0.87 6.17 6.25
C ASN A 166 1.73 6.71 7.40
N ARG A 167 1.58 6.09 8.57
CA ARG A 167 2.26 6.47 9.81
C ARG A 167 3.78 6.28 9.68
N ALA A 168 4.54 7.36 9.82
CA ALA A 168 5.99 7.40 9.61
C ALA A 168 6.79 7.02 10.87
N VAL A 169 6.64 5.78 11.34
CA VAL A 169 7.40 5.20 12.48
C VAL A 169 7.73 3.74 12.27
N GLY A 170 8.61 3.20 13.13
CA GLY A 170 8.99 1.79 13.12
C GLY A 170 9.51 1.34 11.74
N PRO A 171 8.90 0.33 11.11
CA PRO A 171 9.29 -0.15 9.78
C PRO A 171 8.98 0.85 8.64
N ASN A 172 8.21 1.91 8.91
CA ASN A 172 7.87 2.96 7.94
C ASN A 172 8.50 4.33 8.29
N ALA A 173 9.46 4.37 9.21
CA ALA A 173 10.02 5.60 9.77
C ALA A 173 10.81 6.48 8.79
N GLN A 174 11.11 5.99 7.59
CA GLN A 174 11.87 6.70 6.55
C GLN A 174 11.06 6.78 5.25
N ASN A 175 9.74 6.75 5.39
CA ASN A 175 8.83 7.09 4.31
C ASN A 175 9.14 8.50 3.75
N VAL A 176 8.91 8.71 2.46
CA VAL A 176 9.42 9.88 1.72
C VAL A 176 8.31 10.87 1.38
N GLU A 177 7.06 10.40 1.27
CA GLU A 177 5.89 11.21 0.92
C GLU A 177 4.68 10.79 1.77
N ALA A 178 3.85 11.76 2.18
CA ALA A 178 2.65 11.54 2.99
C ALA A 178 2.96 10.97 4.39
N ASP A 179 3.98 11.51 5.08
CA ASP A 179 4.31 11.13 6.45
C ASP A 179 3.19 11.48 7.43
N ASN A 180 2.60 10.47 8.07
CA ASN A 180 1.50 10.64 9.03
C ASN A 180 0.23 11.21 8.40
N GLU A 181 -0.02 10.84 7.16
CA GLU A 181 -1.20 11.23 6.40
C GLU A 181 -1.98 10.00 5.95
N VAL A 182 -3.26 10.19 5.60
CA VAL A 182 -4.08 9.13 5.00
C VAL A 182 -3.85 9.13 3.49
N THR A 183 -3.45 7.99 2.93
CA THR A 183 -3.23 7.84 1.49
C THR A 183 -4.42 7.16 0.84
N ILE A 184 -4.74 7.60 -0.38
CA ILE A 184 -5.78 7.01 -1.25
C ILE A 184 -5.07 6.53 -2.51
N VAL A 185 -5.11 5.23 -2.74
CA VAL A 185 -4.42 4.57 -3.87
C VAL A 185 -5.44 3.84 -4.72
N GLN A 186 -5.36 3.97 -6.04
CA GLN A 186 -6.21 3.25 -6.99
C GLN A 186 -5.40 2.23 -7.79
N VAL A 187 -5.93 1.03 -8.02
CA VAL A 187 -5.32 0.08 -8.96
C VAL A 187 -5.84 0.29 -10.39
N ASN A 188 -5.01 0.04 -11.38
CA ASN A 188 -5.41 0.11 -12.80
C ASN A 188 -6.05 -1.18 -13.34
N GLY A 189 -6.13 -2.22 -12.51
CA GLY A 189 -6.69 -3.52 -12.87
C GLY A 189 -6.62 -4.51 -11.71
N GLY A 190 -7.35 -5.61 -11.83
CA GLY A 190 -7.25 -6.77 -10.94
C GLY A 190 -7.71 -6.56 -9.50
N ASN A 191 -8.36 -5.44 -9.17
CA ASN A 191 -8.99 -5.21 -7.87
C ASN A 191 -8.07 -5.41 -6.65
N GLY A 192 -6.77 -5.16 -6.84
CA GLY A 192 -5.74 -5.33 -5.81
C GLY A 192 -5.36 -6.79 -5.55
N LEU A 193 -5.66 -7.72 -6.47
CA LEU A 193 -5.32 -9.14 -6.35
C LEU A 193 -4.33 -9.60 -7.43
N ASP A 194 -4.45 -9.07 -8.65
CA ASP A 194 -3.55 -9.43 -9.76
C ASP A 194 -2.28 -8.56 -9.81
N TYR A 195 -1.34 -8.95 -10.67
CA TYR A 195 -0.19 -8.12 -11.01
C TYR A 195 -0.64 -6.85 -11.75
N GLY A 196 -0.86 -5.78 -10.98
CA GLY A 196 -1.43 -4.53 -11.48
C GLY A 196 -0.75 -3.29 -10.90
N GLN A 197 -0.48 -2.31 -11.77
CA GLN A 197 0.02 -1.01 -11.33
C GLN A 197 -1.02 -0.31 -10.45
N SER A 198 -0.54 0.41 -9.44
CA SER A 198 -1.35 1.27 -8.58
C SER A 198 -0.89 2.72 -8.67
N TYR A 199 -1.77 3.66 -8.39
CA TYR A 199 -1.48 5.08 -8.44
C TYR A 199 -1.97 5.77 -7.17
N LEU A 200 -1.11 6.56 -6.55
CA LEU A 200 -1.51 7.49 -5.51
C LEU A 200 -2.47 8.51 -6.12
N LYS A 201 -3.65 8.67 -5.51
CA LYS A 201 -4.69 9.60 -5.95
C LYS A 201 -4.70 10.86 -5.12
N ALA A 202 -4.46 10.70 -3.82
CA ALA A 202 -4.31 11.78 -2.86
C ALA A 202 -3.62 11.27 -1.60
N HIS A 203 -3.06 12.19 -0.84
CA HIS A 203 -2.73 12.04 0.56
C HIS A 203 -3.37 13.21 1.31
N LEU A 204 -3.88 12.94 2.51
CA LEU A 204 -4.78 13.83 3.23
C LEU A 204 -4.34 14.00 4.69
N LEU A 205 -4.26 15.26 5.12
CA LEU A 205 -4.18 15.68 6.51
C LEU A 205 -5.57 15.66 7.16
N SER A 206 -5.62 15.90 8.49
CA SER A 206 -6.90 16.10 9.18
C SER A 206 -7.71 17.23 8.55
N ASP A 207 -9.02 17.05 8.51
CA ASP A 207 -10.03 17.93 7.92
C ASP A 207 -9.99 18.05 6.38
N GLU A 208 -9.06 17.38 5.70
CA GLU A 208 -9.00 17.37 4.24
C GLU A 208 -9.93 16.31 3.63
N VAL A 209 -10.29 16.54 2.37
CA VAL A 209 -11.20 15.69 1.60
C VAL A 209 -10.68 15.46 0.19
N TYR A 210 -10.77 14.21 -0.26
CA TYR A 210 -10.61 13.84 -1.67
C TYR A 210 -11.97 13.53 -2.28
N THR A 211 -12.21 14.02 -3.50
CA THR A 211 -13.45 13.77 -4.25
C THR A 211 -13.16 13.22 -5.64
N GLU A 212 -13.72 12.06 -5.96
CA GLU A 212 -13.85 11.56 -7.34
C GLU A 212 -15.26 11.88 -7.83
N ASN A 213 -15.38 12.85 -8.75
CA ASN A 213 -16.68 13.40 -9.16
C ASN A 213 -17.55 12.43 -9.96
N ASN A 214 -16.97 11.38 -10.54
CA ASN A 214 -17.70 10.39 -11.32
C ASN A 214 -17.26 8.98 -10.93
N PHE A 215 -17.55 8.62 -9.68
CA PHE A 215 -17.13 7.35 -9.12
C PHE A 215 -17.76 6.18 -9.88
N ALA A 216 -16.93 5.21 -10.28
CA ALA A 216 -17.35 4.02 -11.04
C ALA A 216 -18.16 4.31 -12.32
N ASN A 217 -18.04 5.50 -12.90
CA ASN A 217 -18.87 5.98 -14.02
C ASN A 217 -20.38 6.05 -13.72
N THR A 218 -20.75 6.20 -12.45
CA THR A 218 -22.16 6.29 -12.01
C THR A 218 -22.77 7.67 -12.29
N GLY A 219 -21.95 8.69 -12.50
CA GLY A 219 -22.35 10.10 -12.52
C GLY A 219 -22.41 10.74 -11.13
N GLU A 220 -22.22 9.97 -10.07
CA GLU A 220 -22.24 10.45 -8.68
C GLU A 220 -20.83 10.55 -8.09
N PRO A 221 -20.60 11.49 -7.15
CA PRO A 221 -19.31 11.66 -6.51
C PRO A 221 -19.07 10.63 -5.40
N LEU A 222 -17.81 10.25 -5.22
CA LEU A 222 -17.28 9.63 -3.99
C LEU A 222 -16.39 10.62 -3.27
N SER A 223 -16.62 10.85 -1.98
CA SER A 223 -15.79 11.65 -1.12
C SER A 223 -15.20 10.86 0.04
N ILE A 224 -13.92 11.08 0.30
CA ILE A 224 -13.18 10.49 1.41
C ILE A 224 -12.63 11.65 2.24
N LYS A 225 -13.16 11.81 3.46
CA LYS A 225 -12.75 12.86 4.41
C LYS A 225 -11.94 12.25 5.53
N VAL A 226 -10.83 12.88 5.90
CA VAL A 226 -10.11 12.59 7.13
C VAL A 226 -10.67 13.50 8.22
N ASN A 227 -11.34 12.94 9.22
CA ASN A 227 -11.92 13.71 10.31
C ASN A 227 -10.85 14.12 11.33
N SER A 228 -9.91 13.23 11.62
CA SER A 228 -8.85 13.47 12.60
C SER A 228 -7.70 12.50 12.43
N ILE A 229 -6.51 12.92 12.85
CA ILE A 229 -5.33 12.08 13.00
C ILE A 229 -4.81 12.29 14.42
N ASP A 230 -4.79 11.21 15.21
CA ASP A 230 -4.26 11.21 16.57
C ASP A 230 -2.90 10.54 16.62
N LEU A 231 -1.85 11.34 16.78
CA LEU A 231 -0.46 10.90 16.94
C LEU A 231 -0.03 10.81 18.41
N SER A 232 -0.93 11.11 19.36
CA SER A 232 -0.63 11.12 20.81
C SER A 232 -0.80 9.76 21.47
N THR A 233 -1.41 8.82 20.76
CA THR A 233 -1.66 7.44 21.17
C THR A 233 -0.70 6.47 20.49
N GLU A 234 -0.58 5.27 21.06
CA GLU A 234 0.19 4.16 20.49
C GLU A 234 -0.70 2.90 20.53
N PRO A 235 -1.16 2.39 19.37
CA PRO A 235 -0.86 2.91 18.03
C PRO A 235 -1.56 4.25 17.73
N ALA A 236 -0.93 5.06 16.86
CA ALA A 236 -1.58 6.25 16.31
C ALA A 236 -2.73 5.85 15.36
N THR A 237 -3.76 6.69 15.30
CA THR A 237 -4.98 6.42 14.53
C THR A 237 -5.39 7.57 13.61
N ALA A 238 -6.17 7.27 12.58
CA ALA A 238 -6.80 8.25 11.70
C ALA A 238 -8.28 7.93 11.48
N GLY A 239 -9.18 8.85 11.82
CA GLY A 239 -10.61 8.72 11.57
C GLY A 239 -10.98 9.19 10.17
N ILE A 240 -11.71 8.37 9.42
CA ILE A 240 -12.15 8.68 8.05
C ILE A 240 -13.65 8.46 7.85
N ASN A 241 -14.24 9.25 6.96
CA ASN A 241 -15.59 9.04 6.42
C ASN A 241 -15.52 8.85 4.91
N ILE A 242 -16.28 7.87 4.42
CA ILE A 242 -16.47 7.57 3.00
C ILE A 242 -17.94 7.85 2.67
N MET A 243 -18.17 8.73 1.71
CA MET A 243 -19.49 9.26 1.35
C MET A 243 -19.71 9.13 -0.15
N PHE A 244 -20.81 8.52 -0.58
CA PHE A 244 -21.15 8.34 -1.98
C PHE A 244 -22.52 8.94 -2.31
N GLY A 245 -22.57 9.72 -3.38
CA GLY A 245 -23.78 10.44 -3.80
C GLY A 245 -23.70 11.94 -3.52
N SER A 246 -24.31 12.72 -4.41
CA SER A 246 -24.36 14.18 -4.35
C SER A 246 -25.03 14.72 -3.08
N ASP A 247 -26.06 14.05 -2.58
CA ASP A 247 -26.82 14.46 -1.39
C ASP A 247 -26.02 14.37 -0.08
N LEU A 248 -24.97 13.53 -0.03
CA LEU A 248 -24.09 13.40 1.14
C LEU A 248 -22.91 14.37 1.12
N HIS A 249 -22.71 15.07 0.01
CA HIS A 249 -21.58 15.98 -0.20
C HIS A 249 -21.79 17.38 0.41
N GLU A 250 -23.01 17.68 0.85
CA GLU A 250 -23.40 18.96 1.45
C GLU A 250 -23.12 19.06 2.96
N CYS A 251 -22.69 17.98 3.64
CA CYS A 251 -22.24 18.06 5.04
C CYS A 251 -20.92 18.82 5.19
N ARG A 252 -20.99 20.16 5.20
CA ARG A 252 -19.82 21.03 5.34
C ARG A 252 -19.59 21.49 6.79
N ILE A 253 -20.53 21.25 7.69
CA ILE A 253 -20.47 21.53 9.13
C ILE A 253 -21.17 20.43 9.93
N ASP A 254 -20.72 20.21 11.17
CA ASP A 254 -21.13 19.16 12.12
C ASP A 254 -22.67 19.01 12.26
N SER A 255 -23.42 20.12 12.14
CA SER A 255 -24.87 20.14 12.23
C SER A 255 -25.61 19.41 11.11
N ASP A 256 -24.94 19.15 9.99
CA ASP A 256 -25.60 18.63 8.78
C ASP A 256 -25.46 17.11 8.65
N CYS A 257 -24.66 16.48 9.52
CA CYS A 257 -24.40 15.05 9.52
C CYS A 257 -24.80 14.46 10.88
N PHE A 258 -26.08 14.12 11.03
CA PHE A 258 -26.65 13.35 12.14
C PHE A 258 -26.17 13.78 13.54
N ASP A 259 -26.85 14.76 14.13
CA ASP A 259 -27.05 14.77 15.58
C ASP A 259 -27.74 13.45 15.96
N ASP A 260 -26.98 12.47 16.47
CA ASP A 260 -27.54 11.35 17.23
C ASP A 260 -28.09 11.91 18.56
N GLY A 261 -29.24 12.57 18.46
CA GLY A 261 -30.05 12.93 19.61
C GLY A 261 -30.84 11.73 20.10
N VAL A 262 -30.21 10.89 20.95
CA VAL A 262 -30.71 10.41 22.27
C VAL A 262 -29.55 9.90 23.11
#